data_AF-A0A1S8PRS1-F1
#
_entry.id   AF-A0A1S8PRS1-F1
#
_cell.length_a   1.000
_cell.length_b   1.000
_cell.length_c   1.000
_cell.angle_alpha   90.00
_cell.angle_beta   90.00
_cell.angle_gamma   90.00
#
_symmetry.space_group_name_H-M   'P 1'
#
loop_
_entity.id
_entity.type
_entity.pdbx_description
1 polymer ?
#
loop_
_entity_poly.entity_id
_entity_poly.type
_entity_poly.pdbx_seq_one_letter_code
_entity_poly.pdbx_strand_id
1 'polypeptide(L)' 'MDELIQLRDTFKSIVTTLDQMIELGEKENKGETVDKEKQESLLGKLMFQMVKLENMKTDL' A
#
# COMPACT_ATOMS: atom_id res chain seq x y z
N MET A 1 0.14 22.66 7.18
CA MET A 1 0.20 21.68 8.29
C MET A 1 -0.68 20.48 7.96
N ASP A 2 -1.92 20.71 7.53
CA ASP A 2 -2.85 19.64 7.14
C ASP A 2 -2.37 18.82 5.95
N GLU A 3 -1.73 19.44 4.95
CA GLU A 3 -1.10 18.72 3.83
C GLU A 3 0.03 17.78 4.29
N LEU A 4 0.87 18.22 5.23
CA LEU A 4 1.93 17.37 5.80
C LEU A 4 1.35 16.20 6.61
N ILE A 5 0.23 16.43 7.31
CA ILE A 5 -0.51 15.37 8.02
C ILE A 5 -1.06 14.35 7.01
N GLN A 6 -1.70 14.82 5.93
CA GLN A 6 -2.25 13.94 4.90
C GLN A 6 -1.15 13.17 4.15
N LEU A 7 0.00 13.80 3.90
CA LEU A 7 1.16 13.16 3.30
C LEU A 7 1.70 12.05 4.21
N ARG A 8 1.89 12.34 5.50
CA ARG A 8 2.30 11.35 6.52
C ARG A 8 1.33 10.16 6.57
N ASP A 9 0.03 10.43 6.58
CA ASP A 9 -0.97 9.37 6.72
C ASP A 9 -1.05 8.51 5.46
N THR A 10 -0.83 9.10 4.29
CA THR A 10 -0.70 8.37 3.03
C THR A 10 0.54 7.48 3.03
N PHE A 11 1.70 7.97 3.49
CA PHE A 11 2.89 7.14 3.66
C PHE A 11 2.70 6.00 4.66
N LYS A 12 2.05 6.24 5.80
CA LYS A 12 1.70 5.17 6.75
C LYS A 12 0.85 4.09 6.10
N SER A 13 -0.16 4.48 5.32
CA SER A 13 -1.00 3.54 4.59
C SER A 13 -0.22 2.72 3.56
N ILE A 14 0.75 3.32 2.87
CA ILE A 14 1.62 2.61 1.92
C ILE A 14 2.47 1.58 2.64
N VAL A 15 3.15 1.97 3.72
CA VAL A 15 3.98 1.07 4.53
C VAL A 15 3.17 -0.14 5.01
N THR A 16 1.99 0.09 5.58
CA THR A 16 1.10 -1.00 6.02
C THR A 16 0.72 -1.93 4.86
N THR A 17 0.48 -1.39 3.66
CA THR A 17 0.14 -2.22 2.49
C THR A 17 1.34 -3.06 2.03
N LEU A 18 2.55 -2.49 2.04
CA LEU A 18 3.77 -3.19 1.70
C LEU A 18 4.08 -4.31 2.71
N ASP A 19 3.91 -4.07 4.00
CA ASP A 19 4.08 -5.08 5.05
C ASP A 19 3.14 -6.27 4.81
N GLN A 20 1.88 -6.01 4.49
CA GLN A 20 0.91 -7.06 4.17
C GLN A 20 1.27 -7.86 2.91
N MET A 21 1.85 -7.20 1.89
CA MET A 21 2.33 -7.88 0.68
C MET A 21 3.56 -8.74 0.96
N ILE A 22 4.48 -8.26 1.80
CA ILE A 22 5.65 -9.03 2.25
C ILE A 22 5.20 -10.27 3.02
N GLU A 23 4.26 -10.14 3.96
CA GLU A 23 3.70 -11.27 4.70
C GLU A 23 3.07 -12.31 3.76
N LEU A 24 2.36 -11.88 2.71
CA LEU A 24 1.81 -12.80 1.72
C LEU A 24 2.92 -13.52 0.95
N GLY A 25 3.95 -12.81 0.51
CA GLY A 25 5.10 -13.40 -0.18
C GLY A 25 5.86 -14.40 0.70
N GLU A 26 5.99 -14.12 2.01
CA GLU A 26 6.58 -15.07 2.95
C GLU A 26 5.76 -16.35 3.11
N LYS A 27 4.42 -16.24 3.12
CA LYS A 27 3.52 -17.41 3.15
C LYS A 27 3.65 -18.24 1.88
N GLU A 28 3.66 -17.59 0.72
CA GLU A 28 3.86 -18.26 -0.57
C GLU A 28 5.21 -18.99 -0.62
N ASN A 29 6.28 -18.35 -0.13
CA ASN A 29 7.62 -18.96 -0.05
C ASN A 29 7.69 -20.17 0.90
N LYS A 30 6.81 -20.23 1.90
CA LYS A 30 6.65 -21.38 2.80
C LYS A 30 5.78 -22.49 2.21
N GLY A 31 5.24 -22.30 1.01
CA GLY A 31 4.32 -23.22 0.35
C GLY A 31 2.89 -23.15 0.88
N GLU A 32 2.54 -22.11 1.66
CA GLU A 32 1.18 -21.89 2.12
C GLU A 32 0.29 -21.41 0.96
N THR A 33 -0.99 -21.80 0.99
CA THR A 33 -1.96 -21.28 0.02
C THR A 33 -2.24 -19.81 0.30
N VAL A 34 -1.95 -18.96 -0.67
CA VAL A 34 -2.23 -17.52 -0.61
C VAL A 34 -3.49 -17.22 -1.42
N ASP A 35 -4.36 -16.39 -0.85
CA ASP A 35 -5.53 -15.85 -1.52
C ASP A 35 -5.09 -14.81 -2.57
N LYS A 36 -5.28 -15.16 -3.84
CA LYS A 36 -4.93 -14.30 -4.98
C LYS A 36 -5.78 -13.03 -5.05
N GLU A 37 -7.05 -13.10 -4.67
CA GLU A 37 -7.93 -11.93 -4.64
C GLU A 37 -7.43 -10.92 -3.61
N LYS A 38 -6.97 -11.42 -2.45
CA LYS A 38 -6.32 -10.58 -1.44
C LYS A 38 -5.04 -9.92 -1.97
N GLN A 39 -4.21 -10.65 -2.70
CA GLN A 39 -2.98 -10.12 -3.30
C GLN A 39 -3.28 -9.00 -4.31
N GLU A 40 -4.24 -9.22 -5.22
CA GLU A 40 -4.69 -8.22 -6.19
C GLU A 40 -5.30 -6.99 -5.50
N SER A 41 -6.07 -7.20 -4.42
CA SER A 41 -6.65 -6.12 -3.62
C SER A 41 -5.56 -5.23 -2.99
N LEU A 42 -4.49 -5.83 -2.44
CA LEU A 42 -3.37 -5.08 -1.87
C LEU A 42 -2.61 -4.29 -2.94
N LEU A 43 -2.41 -4.88 -4.13
CA LEU A 43 -1.81 -4.18 -5.26
C LEU A 43 -2.66 -2.96 -5.68
N GLY A 44 -3.98 -3.15 -5.77
CA GLY A 44 -4.92 -2.06 -6.07
C GLY A 44 -4.88 -0.94 -5.02
N LYS A 45 -4.82 -1.29 -3.73
CA LYS A 45 -4.66 -0.31 -2.64
C LYS A 45 -3.35 0.46 -2.77
N LEU A 46 -2.25 -0.21 -3.07
CA LEU A 46 -0.95 0.43 -3.24
C LEU A 46 -0.99 1.44 -4.40
N MET A 47 -1.52 1.03 -5.57
CA MET A 47 -1.68 1.90 -6.73
C MET A 47 -2.54 3.13 -6.41
N PHE A 48 -3.65 2.94 -5.68
CA PHE A 48 -4.51 4.05 -5.27
C PHE A 48 -3.77 5.05 -4.37
N GLN A 49 -2.96 4.58 -3.41
CA GLN A 49 -2.17 5.48 -2.56
C GLN A 49 -1.05 6.20 -3.35
N MET A 50 -0.46 5.56 -4.36
CA MET A 50 0.53 6.20 -5.23
C MET A 50 -0.09 7.33 -6.05
N VAL A 51 -1.28 7.11 -6.63
CA VAL A 51 -2.04 8.18 -7.32
C VAL A 51 -2.37 9.32 -6.36
N LYS A 52 -2.75 9.01 -5.12
CA LYS A 52 -3.00 10.03 -4.09
C LYS A 52 -1.75 10.86 -3.77
N LEU A 53 -0.57 10.24 -3.70
CA LEU A 53 0.71 10.94 -3.53
C LEU A 53 1.04 11.84 -4.73
N GLU A 54 0.81 11.37 -5.95
CA GLU A 54 1.02 12.18 -7.17
C GLU A 54 0.12 13.41 -7.20
N ASN A 55 -1.16 13.24 -6.85
CA ASN A 55 -2.11 14.35 -6.78
C ASN A 55 -1.69 15.37 -5.71
N MET A 56 -1.22 14.92 -4.54
CA MET A 56 -0.70 15.82 -3.49
C MET A 56 0.54 16.62 -3.92
N LYS A 57 1.39 16.09 -4.82
CA LYS A 57 2.52 16.86 -5.37
C LYS A 57 2.09 17.98 -6.31
N THR A 58 0.85 17.96 -6.79
CA THR A 58 0.34 18.97 -7.72
C THR A 58 -0.17 20.20 -6.97
N ASP A 59 -0.47 20.05 -5.67
CA ASP A 59 -1.06 21.07 -4.80
C ASP A 59 -0.04 21.71 -3.82
N LEU A 60 1.21 21.21 -3.77
CA LEU A 60 2.33 21.71 -2.95
C LEU A 60 3.33 22.51 -3.78
#